data_AF-A0A7X7YFN2-F1
#
_entry.id   AF-A0A7X7YFN2-F1
#
_cell.length_a   1.000
_cell.length_b   1.000
_cell.length_c   1.000
_cell.angle_alpha   90.00
_cell.angle_beta   90.00
_cell.angle_gamma   90.00
#
_symmetry.space_group_name_H-M   'P 1'
#
loop_
_entity.id
_entity.type
_entity.pdbx_description
1 polymer ?
#
loop_
_entity_poly.entity_id
_entity_poly.type
_entity_poly.pdbx_seq_one_letter_code
_entity_poly.pdbx_strand_id
1 'polypeptide(L)'
;MKRSSALGLSAAALGLALVPVPGAPWLALVIATGAALLLEPAVLRRAWTGRTLLVAVLASGVTAAVVAWAGTVPAGLRAGLAMLLRLLVLVVVTTLAARHVDHESWHRGMARLGFQRLGLVCGLALNTMPHLAEAWRDAWIALAVRRRRRRPRWSDLPALAETLLAHAGRLADETAVAAALRGRTELSLAPSPLAGSPQVVAVTGRSGSGKTPAMTRLVETLMAHGVPVFGFLQPPLWCDGNKVGFDIVDVRSGARAPLGRRVAAEHGQHGTPFTFDGAGFDLARQALAAPPRDAVLIVDEIGPVELRGGGHWPAVASAWKRARVRAAVLTVRRQLIPAFLELLGATEVMIVDAEADPDPAATALAALVSVLPAS
;
A
#
# COMPACT_ATOMS: atom_id res chain seq x y z
N MET A 1 -10.54 26.05 -19.22
CA MET A 1 -10.52 26.18 -20.69
C MET A 1 -9.13 26.17 -21.31
N LYS A 2 -8.13 26.92 -20.80
CA LYS A 2 -6.78 27.02 -21.44
C LYS A 2 -5.95 25.71 -21.52
N ARG A 3 -6.11 24.78 -20.57
CA ARG A 3 -5.31 23.52 -20.51
C ARG A 3 -5.75 22.45 -21.52
N SER A 4 -7.05 22.26 -21.71
CA SER A 4 -7.60 21.24 -22.61
C SER A 4 -7.32 21.56 -24.08
N SER A 5 -7.41 22.84 -24.46
CA SER A 5 -7.10 23.30 -25.82
C SER A 5 -5.62 23.18 -26.14
N ALA A 6 -4.71 23.45 -25.20
CA ALA A 6 -3.28 23.30 -25.43
C ALA A 6 -2.80 21.83 -25.48
N LEU A 7 -3.43 20.93 -24.72
CA LEU A 7 -3.22 19.48 -24.88
C LEU A 7 -3.73 18.98 -26.25
N GLY A 8 -4.88 19.49 -26.72
CA GLY A 8 -5.38 19.24 -28.07
C GLY A 8 -4.42 19.71 -29.17
N LEU A 9 -3.84 20.90 -29.02
CA LEU A 9 -2.82 21.43 -29.94
C LEU A 9 -1.54 20.57 -29.95
N SER A 10 -1.16 20.02 -28.81
CA SER A 10 0.02 19.14 -28.68
C SER A 10 -0.20 17.79 -29.38
N ALA A 11 -1.40 17.21 -29.25
CA ALA A 11 -1.79 16.00 -29.96
C ALA A 11 -1.89 16.23 -31.48
N ALA A 12 -2.44 17.38 -31.89
CA ALA A 12 -2.49 17.79 -33.29
C ALA A 12 -1.08 17.97 -33.89
N ALA A 13 -0.15 18.59 -33.15
CA ALA A 13 1.24 18.72 -33.56
C ALA A 13 1.94 17.35 -33.73
N LEU A 14 1.70 16.41 -32.82
CA LEU A 14 2.24 15.06 -32.92
C LEU A 14 1.68 14.31 -34.13
N GLY A 15 0.36 14.39 -34.36
CA GLY A 15 -0.28 13.82 -35.54
C GLY A 15 0.30 14.39 -36.83
N LEU A 16 0.44 15.71 -36.90
CA LEU A 16 0.98 16.42 -38.07
C LEU A 16 2.46 16.08 -38.32
N ALA A 17 3.25 15.82 -37.29
CA ALA A 17 4.63 15.37 -37.43
C ALA A 17 4.75 13.99 -38.09
N LEU A 18 3.78 13.09 -37.88
CA LEU A 18 3.77 11.74 -38.44
C LEU A 18 3.27 11.68 -39.89
N VAL A 19 2.57 12.71 -40.36
CA VAL A 19 2.07 12.79 -41.73
C VAL A 19 3.26 12.85 -42.72
N PRO A 20 3.28 12.01 -43.77
CA PRO A 20 4.33 12.01 -44.80
C PRO A 20 4.11 13.11 -45.85
N VAL A 21 3.76 14.33 -45.40
CA VAL A 21 3.52 15.48 -46.28
C VAL A 21 4.68 16.46 -46.15
N PRO A 22 5.24 16.98 -47.26
CA PRO A 22 6.25 18.02 -47.23
C PRO A 22 5.78 19.24 -46.43
N GLY A 23 6.59 19.72 -45.48
CA GLY A 23 6.27 20.90 -44.66
C GLY A 23 5.39 20.63 -43.43
N ALA A 24 4.74 19.46 -43.33
CA ALA A 24 4.01 19.07 -42.12
C ALA A 24 4.87 19.06 -40.83
N PRO A 25 6.15 18.61 -40.84
CA PRO A 25 7.01 18.64 -39.66
C PRO A 25 7.32 20.06 -39.17
N TRP A 26 7.37 21.03 -40.09
CA TRP A 26 7.62 22.44 -39.76
C TRP A 26 6.41 23.05 -39.06
N LEU A 27 5.22 22.86 -39.63
CA LEU A 27 3.96 23.31 -39.02
C LEU A 27 3.75 22.63 -37.65
N ALA A 28 4.07 21.35 -37.53
CA ALA A 28 4.02 20.61 -36.28
C ALA A 28 4.92 21.24 -35.21
N LEU A 29 6.13 21.69 -35.57
CA LEU A 29 7.05 22.35 -34.64
C LEU A 29 6.54 23.70 -34.17
N VAL A 30 5.96 24.49 -35.07
CA VAL A 30 5.34 25.79 -34.73
C VAL A 30 4.17 25.59 -33.77
N ILE A 31 3.29 24.64 -34.05
CA ILE A 31 2.13 24.33 -33.20
C ILE A 31 2.60 23.82 -31.82
N ALA A 32 3.58 22.91 -31.78
CA ALA A 32 4.13 22.38 -30.53
C ALA A 32 4.81 23.47 -29.68
N THR A 33 5.58 24.35 -30.32
CA THR A 33 6.26 25.46 -29.64
C THR A 33 5.26 26.50 -29.14
N GLY A 34 4.24 26.84 -29.93
CA GLY A 34 3.15 27.72 -29.53
C GLY A 34 2.36 27.15 -28.34
N ALA A 35 2.04 25.86 -28.36
CA ALA A 35 1.42 25.17 -27.23
C ALA A 35 2.31 25.21 -25.98
N ALA A 36 3.62 25.01 -26.12
CA ALA A 36 4.57 25.09 -25.02
C ALA A 36 4.67 26.52 -24.43
N LEU A 37 4.70 27.56 -25.26
CA LEU A 37 4.72 28.96 -24.82
C LEU A 37 3.44 29.36 -24.08
N LEU A 38 2.28 28.88 -24.53
CA LEU A 38 0.98 29.16 -23.92
C LEU A 38 0.77 28.46 -22.57
N LEU A 39 1.40 27.29 -22.37
CA LEU A 39 1.27 26.49 -21.16
C LEU A 39 2.38 26.82 -20.14
N GLU A 40 3.63 26.61 -20.52
CA GLU A 40 4.80 26.83 -19.67
C GLU A 40 6.05 27.14 -20.51
N PRO A 41 6.49 28.40 -20.64
CA PRO A 41 7.67 28.76 -21.43
C PRO A 41 8.97 28.11 -20.91
N ALA A 42 8.99 27.67 -19.65
CA ALA A 42 10.10 26.90 -19.08
C ALA A 42 10.30 25.53 -19.75
N VAL A 43 9.31 24.98 -20.44
CA VAL A 43 9.40 23.71 -21.19
C VAL A 43 10.44 23.82 -22.30
N LEU A 44 10.50 24.93 -23.02
CA LEU A 44 11.43 25.10 -24.14
C LEU A 44 12.89 25.06 -23.68
N ARG A 45 13.21 25.77 -22.60
CA ARG A 45 14.57 25.74 -22.02
C ARG A 45 14.99 24.35 -21.57
N ARG A 46 14.05 23.49 -21.17
CA ARG A 46 14.33 22.11 -20.71
C ARG A 46 14.31 21.09 -21.84
N ALA A 47 13.48 21.28 -22.85
CA ALA A 47 13.46 20.46 -24.05
C ALA A 47 14.79 20.62 -24.83
N TRP A 48 15.36 21.82 -24.80
CA TRP A 48 16.52 22.20 -25.61
C TRP A 48 17.82 22.13 -24.79
N THR A 49 18.08 20.99 -24.14
CA THR A 49 19.40 20.73 -23.56
C THR A 49 20.41 20.38 -24.64
N GLY A 50 21.69 20.72 -24.44
CA GLY A 50 22.75 20.38 -25.40
C GLY A 50 22.81 18.87 -25.71
N ARG A 51 22.45 18.01 -24.74
CA ARG A 51 22.41 16.55 -24.94
C ARG A 51 21.25 16.11 -25.84
N THR A 52 20.04 16.63 -25.63
CA THR A 52 18.87 16.25 -26.44
C THR A 52 19.01 16.72 -27.87
N LEU A 53 19.53 17.94 -28.07
CA LEU A 53 19.82 18.47 -29.41
C LEU A 53 20.89 17.65 -30.12
N LEU A 54 21.97 17.26 -29.42
CA LEU A 54 23.03 16.44 -30.00
C LEU A 54 22.50 15.08 -30.48
N VAL A 55 21.69 14.40 -29.66
CA VAL A 55 21.08 13.11 -30.05
C VAL A 55 20.15 13.28 -31.26
N ALA A 56 19.33 14.33 -31.29
CA ALA A 56 18.42 14.60 -32.40
C ALA A 56 19.19 14.86 -33.71
N VAL A 57 20.27 15.65 -33.64
CA VAL A 57 21.14 15.93 -34.79
C VAL A 57 21.81 14.65 -35.28
N LEU A 58 22.40 13.84 -34.39
CA LEU A 58 23.04 12.59 -34.78
C LEU A 58 22.07 11.61 -35.43
N ALA A 59 20.90 11.40 -34.83
CA ALA A 59 19.87 10.51 -35.38
C ALA A 59 19.35 10.99 -36.75
N SER A 60 19.16 12.31 -36.90
CA SER A 60 18.78 12.90 -38.19
C SER A 60 19.89 12.80 -39.24
N GLY A 61 21.15 12.90 -38.82
CA GLY A 61 22.33 12.74 -39.67
C GLY A 61 22.47 11.32 -40.21
N VAL A 62 22.20 10.31 -39.39
CA VAL A 62 22.16 8.90 -39.84
C VAL A 62 21.08 8.73 -40.91
N THR A 63 19.89 9.28 -40.68
CA THR A 63 18.79 9.22 -41.67
C THR A 63 19.18 9.91 -42.97
N ALA A 64 19.83 11.08 -42.89
CA ALA A 64 20.31 11.81 -44.05
C ALA A 64 21.35 11.02 -44.86
N ALA A 65 22.30 10.40 -44.16
CA ALA A 65 23.36 9.61 -44.77
C ALA A 65 22.82 8.36 -45.47
N VAL A 66 21.90 7.62 -44.84
CA VAL A 66 21.29 6.41 -45.42
C VAL A 66 20.51 6.74 -46.69
N VAL A 67 19.69 7.81 -46.67
CA VAL A 67 18.88 8.20 -47.82
C VAL A 67 19.73 8.84 -48.93
N ALA A 68 20.79 9.57 -48.58
CA ALA A 68 21.75 10.07 -49.55
C ALA A 68 22.49 8.92 -50.24
N TRP A 69 22.86 7.88 -49.48
CA TRP A 69 23.53 6.69 -50.00
C TRP A 69 22.63 5.86 -50.93
N ALA A 70 21.35 5.71 -50.58
CA ALA A 70 20.38 4.97 -51.38
C ALA A 70 19.82 5.76 -52.58
N GLY A 71 20.15 7.05 -52.72
CA GLY A 71 19.53 7.93 -53.71
C GLY A 71 20.39 9.14 -54.05
N THR A 72 19.94 10.32 -53.64
CA THR A 72 20.63 11.58 -53.96
C THR A 72 20.90 12.39 -52.69
N VAL A 73 22.00 13.13 -52.67
CA VAL A 73 22.36 14.01 -51.54
C VAL A 73 21.23 14.99 -51.19
N PRO A 74 20.55 15.66 -52.14
CA PRO A 74 19.42 16.53 -51.81
C PRO A 74 18.20 15.80 -51.25
N ALA A 75 17.98 14.52 -51.60
CA ALA A 75 16.93 13.69 -50.99
C ALA A 75 17.32 13.30 -49.56
N GLY A 76 18.59 12.96 -49.32
CA GLY A 76 19.12 12.69 -47.99
C GLY A 76 18.99 13.88 -47.04
N LEU A 77 19.40 15.08 -47.49
CA LEU A 77 19.25 16.30 -46.70
C LEU A 77 17.80 16.61 -46.35
N ARG A 78 16.86 16.45 -47.29
CA ARG A 78 15.42 16.65 -47.04
C ARG A 78 14.87 15.64 -46.03
N ALA A 79 15.25 14.37 -46.14
CA ALA A 79 14.84 13.33 -45.20
C ALA A 79 15.44 13.56 -43.80
N GLY A 80 16.71 13.94 -43.71
CA GLY A 80 17.38 14.31 -42.47
C GLY A 80 16.72 15.50 -41.79
N LEU A 81 16.45 16.58 -42.54
CA LEU A 81 15.76 17.75 -42.00
C LEU A 81 14.34 17.43 -41.52
N ALA A 82 13.57 16.66 -42.29
CA ALA A 82 12.25 16.21 -41.87
C ALA A 82 12.31 15.38 -40.58
N MET A 83 13.30 14.49 -40.46
CA MET A 83 13.52 13.70 -39.25
C MET A 83 13.93 14.58 -38.07
N LEU A 84 14.83 15.54 -38.27
CA LEU A 84 15.24 16.49 -37.23
C LEU A 84 14.04 17.26 -36.68
N LEU A 85 13.20 17.80 -37.57
CA LEU A 85 11.98 18.53 -37.17
C LEU A 85 11.01 17.63 -36.40
N ARG A 86 10.82 16.37 -36.82
CA ARG A 86 9.99 15.39 -36.10
C ARG A 86 10.54 15.11 -34.69
N LEU A 87 11.85 14.95 -34.56
CA LEU A 87 12.50 14.71 -33.27
C LEU A 87 12.37 15.93 -32.35
N LEU A 88 12.50 17.15 -32.87
CA LEU A 88 12.29 18.37 -32.10
C LEU A 88 10.83 18.50 -31.62
N VAL A 89 9.84 18.21 -32.48
CA VAL A 89 8.42 18.15 -32.09
C VAL A 89 8.23 17.12 -30.99
N LEU A 90 8.78 15.92 -31.16
CA LEU A 90 8.66 14.84 -30.20
C LEU A 90 9.25 15.24 -28.84
N VAL A 91 10.42 15.88 -28.81
CA VAL A 91 11.06 16.34 -27.57
C VAL A 91 10.20 17.41 -26.87
N VAL A 92 9.67 18.39 -27.61
CA VAL A 92 8.80 19.43 -27.04
C VAL A 92 7.50 18.81 -26.49
N VAL A 93 6.80 18.01 -27.30
CA VAL A 93 5.54 17.35 -26.91
C VAL A 93 5.75 16.41 -25.72
N THR A 94 6.83 15.62 -25.71
CA THR A 94 7.13 14.69 -24.60
C THR A 94 7.46 15.45 -23.32
N THR A 95 8.22 16.55 -23.41
CA THR A 95 8.55 17.38 -22.23
C THR A 95 7.31 18.07 -21.67
N LEU A 96 6.42 18.53 -22.56
CA LEU A 96 5.15 19.14 -22.19
C LEU A 96 4.19 18.11 -21.58
N ALA A 97 4.08 16.93 -22.18
CA ALA A 97 3.27 15.82 -21.67
C ALA A 97 3.77 15.36 -20.30
N ALA A 98 5.09 15.17 -20.12
CA ALA A 98 5.67 14.75 -18.85
C ALA A 98 5.37 15.70 -17.67
N ARG A 99 5.02 16.96 -17.94
CA ARG A 99 4.67 17.95 -16.92
C ARG A 99 3.18 18.07 -16.62
N HIS A 100 2.34 17.66 -17.55
CA HIS A 100 0.90 17.87 -17.46
C HIS A 100 0.10 16.57 -17.39
N VAL A 101 0.76 15.43 -17.63
CA VAL A 101 0.22 14.12 -17.31
C VAL A 101 0.39 13.91 -15.80
N ASP A 102 -0.64 14.28 -15.06
CA ASP A 102 -0.80 13.91 -13.67
C ASP A 102 -1.28 12.45 -13.57
N HIS A 103 -0.99 11.79 -12.45
CA HIS A 103 -1.37 10.40 -12.17
C HIS A 103 -2.88 10.16 -12.39
N GLU A 104 -3.72 11.10 -11.94
CA GLU A 104 -5.17 11.06 -12.12
C GLU A 104 -5.63 11.22 -13.58
N SER A 105 -4.84 11.89 -14.41
CA SER A 105 -5.16 12.08 -15.83
C SER A 105 -4.94 10.80 -16.61
N TRP A 106 -3.94 10.01 -16.22
CA TRP A 106 -3.64 8.75 -16.88
C TRP A 106 -4.69 7.67 -16.57
N HIS A 107 -5.11 7.59 -15.30
CA HIS A 107 -6.20 6.70 -14.87
C HIS A 107 -7.51 6.99 -15.61
N ARG A 108 -7.89 8.27 -15.77
CA ARG A 108 -9.10 8.66 -16.53
C ARG A 108 -8.98 8.37 -18.03
N GLY A 109 -7.79 8.50 -18.61
CA GLY A 109 -7.53 8.16 -20.02
C GLY A 109 -7.68 6.67 -20.30
N MET A 110 -7.07 5.82 -19.47
CA MET A 110 -7.17 4.36 -19.60
C MET A 110 -8.59 3.83 -19.36
N ALA A 111 -9.34 4.45 -18.44
CA ALA A 111 -10.74 4.11 -18.20
C ALA A 111 -11.64 4.38 -19.43
N ARG A 112 -11.37 5.46 -20.19
CA ARG A 112 -12.09 5.77 -21.45
C ARG A 112 -11.79 4.79 -22.58
N LEU A 113 -10.62 4.14 -22.54
CA LEU A 113 -10.20 3.13 -23.51
C LEU A 113 -10.62 1.70 -23.12
N GLY A 114 -11.39 1.53 -22.02
CA GLY A 114 -11.87 0.22 -21.56
C GLY A 114 -10.87 -0.58 -20.73
N PHE A 115 -9.65 -0.07 -20.49
CA PHE A 115 -8.60 -0.76 -19.74
C PHE A 115 -8.58 -0.35 -18.25
N GLN A 116 -9.68 -0.54 -17.54
CA GLN A 116 -9.82 -0.09 -16.15
C GLN A 116 -8.77 -0.71 -15.21
N ARG A 117 -8.55 -2.03 -15.30
CA ARG A 117 -7.55 -2.73 -14.48
C ARG A 117 -6.12 -2.29 -14.80
N LEU A 118 -5.79 -2.07 -16.08
CA LEU A 118 -4.45 -1.61 -16.47
C LEU A 118 -4.19 -0.19 -15.96
N GLY A 119 -5.18 0.71 -16.07
CA GLY A 119 -5.08 2.08 -15.57
C GLY A 119 -4.86 2.15 -14.06
N LEU A 120 -5.50 1.24 -13.32
CA LEU A 120 -5.33 1.10 -11.87
C LEU A 120 -3.93 0.58 -11.50
N VAL A 121 -3.47 -0.49 -12.15
CA VAL A 121 -2.13 -1.08 -11.92
C VAL A 121 -1.03 -0.09 -12.29
N CYS A 122 -1.13 0.55 -13.46
CA CYS A 122 -0.19 1.58 -13.89
C CYS A 122 -0.20 2.78 -12.93
N GLY A 123 -1.37 3.19 -12.45
CA GLY A 123 -1.48 4.20 -11.40
C GLY A 123 -0.71 3.78 -10.15
N LEU A 124 -1.05 2.64 -9.56
CA LEU A 124 -0.36 2.15 -8.36
C LEU A 124 1.16 2.07 -8.56
N ALA A 125 1.61 1.51 -9.68
CA ALA A 125 3.03 1.41 -10.04
C ALA A 125 3.71 2.79 -10.09
N LEU A 126 3.09 3.78 -10.75
CA LEU A 126 3.62 5.14 -10.82
C LEU A 126 3.65 5.83 -9.46
N ASN A 127 2.67 5.59 -8.60
CA ASN A 127 2.63 6.13 -7.24
C ASN A 127 3.74 5.51 -6.36
N THR A 128 4.06 4.23 -6.57
CA THR A 128 5.12 3.53 -5.83
C THR A 128 6.53 3.80 -6.35
N MET A 129 6.65 4.31 -7.57
CA MET A 129 7.94 4.49 -8.25
C MET A 129 8.94 5.39 -7.51
N PRO A 130 8.56 6.53 -6.88
CA PRO A 130 9.49 7.35 -6.11
C PRO A 130 10.09 6.60 -4.92
N HIS A 131 9.26 5.82 -4.21
CA HIS A 131 9.71 5.02 -3.06
C HIS A 131 10.67 3.90 -3.48
N LEU A 132 10.40 3.25 -4.62
CA LEU A 132 11.32 2.26 -5.19
C LEU A 132 12.66 2.90 -5.61
N ALA A 133 12.64 4.14 -6.13
CA ALA A 133 13.86 4.86 -6.48
C ALA A 133 14.70 5.22 -5.24
N GLU A 134 14.07 5.58 -4.13
CA GLU A 134 14.74 5.82 -2.84
C GLU A 134 15.33 4.53 -2.28
N ALA A 135 14.54 3.44 -2.24
CA ALA A 135 15.00 2.12 -1.80
C ALA A 135 16.17 1.61 -2.64
N TRP A 136 16.14 1.83 -3.96
CA TRP A 136 17.26 1.52 -4.86
C TRP A 136 18.52 2.26 -4.44
N ARG A 137 18.40 3.56 -4.17
CA ARG A 137 19.52 4.42 -3.81
C ARG A 137 20.15 3.98 -2.50
N ASP A 138 19.33 3.69 -1.50
CA ASP A 138 19.78 3.28 -0.17
C ASP A 138 20.42 1.89 -0.20
N ALA A 139 19.84 0.95 -0.93
CA ALA A 139 20.43 -0.37 -1.16
C ALA A 139 21.78 -0.27 -1.90
N TRP A 140 21.86 0.60 -2.91
CA TRP A 140 23.09 0.85 -3.68
C TRP A 140 24.21 1.42 -2.79
N ILE A 141 23.88 2.38 -1.93
CA ILE A 141 24.82 2.97 -0.97
C ILE A 141 25.26 1.93 0.07
N ALA A 142 24.31 1.17 0.63
CA ALA A 142 24.59 0.13 1.62
C ALA A 142 25.52 -0.97 1.05
N LEU A 143 25.33 -1.37 -0.21
CA LEU A 143 26.21 -2.32 -0.91
C LEU A 143 27.61 -1.76 -1.13
N ALA A 144 27.72 -0.49 -1.50
CA ALA A 144 29.02 0.19 -1.65
C ALA A 144 29.79 0.19 -0.32
N VAL A 145 29.12 0.50 0.78
CA VAL A 145 29.69 0.51 2.14
C VAL A 145 30.10 -0.90 2.58
N ARG A 146 29.22 -1.91 2.44
CA ARG A 146 29.51 -3.31 2.82
C ARG A 146 30.72 -3.89 2.08
N ARG A 147 30.88 -3.55 0.80
CA ARG A 147 31.99 -4.03 -0.04
C ARG A 147 33.26 -3.19 0.13
N ARG A 148 33.27 -2.15 0.98
CA ARG A 148 34.33 -1.13 1.13
C ARG A 148 34.81 -0.56 -0.21
N ARG A 149 33.86 -0.27 -1.11
CA ARG A 149 34.15 0.21 -2.46
C ARG A 149 33.47 1.54 -2.73
N ARG A 150 34.06 2.32 -3.63
CA ARG A 150 33.51 3.61 -4.04
C ARG A 150 32.21 3.47 -4.84
N ARG A 151 32.03 2.36 -5.57
CA ARG A 151 30.78 1.98 -6.27
C ARG A 151 30.61 0.45 -6.35
N PRO A 152 29.36 -0.06 -6.28
CA PRO A 152 29.02 -1.46 -6.56
C PRO A 152 29.36 -1.87 -8.01
N ARG A 153 29.53 -3.17 -8.26
CA ARG A 153 29.74 -3.73 -9.61
C ARG A 153 28.49 -4.44 -10.11
N TRP A 154 28.45 -4.76 -11.40
CA TRP A 154 27.37 -5.54 -12.02
C TRP A 154 27.15 -6.90 -11.33
N SER A 155 28.18 -7.49 -10.71
CA SER A 155 28.07 -8.71 -9.91
C SER A 155 27.26 -8.57 -8.61
N ASP A 156 26.99 -7.33 -8.16
CA ASP A 156 26.21 -7.03 -6.97
C ASP A 156 24.71 -6.82 -7.28
N LEU A 157 24.33 -6.83 -8.56
CA LEU A 157 22.94 -6.70 -9.00
C LEU A 157 21.99 -7.74 -8.39
N PRO A 158 22.36 -9.03 -8.20
CA PRO A 158 21.45 -10.00 -7.60
C PRO A 158 21.04 -9.62 -6.17
N ALA A 159 22.01 -9.19 -5.34
CA ALA A 159 21.75 -8.77 -3.97
C ALA A 159 20.89 -7.50 -3.90
N LEU A 160 21.08 -6.61 -4.87
CA LEU A 160 20.30 -5.39 -4.98
C LEU A 160 18.87 -5.68 -5.47
N ALA A 161 18.72 -6.60 -6.43
CA ALA A 161 17.43 -7.08 -6.91
C ALA A 161 16.64 -7.80 -5.80
N GLU A 162 17.29 -8.62 -4.99
CA GLU A 162 16.68 -9.28 -3.82
C GLU A 162 16.13 -8.25 -2.82
N THR A 163 16.94 -7.23 -2.49
CA THR A 163 16.53 -6.16 -1.57
C THR A 163 15.34 -5.35 -2.11
N LEU A 164 15.35 -5.07 -3.42
CA LEU A 164 14.28 -4.34 -4.08
C LEU A 164 13.01 -5.15 -4.27
N LEU A 165 13.10 -6.44 -4.58
CA LEU A 165 11.96 -7.34 -4.67
C LEU A 165 11.28 -7.48 -3.31
N ALA A 166 12.07 -7.61 -2.24
CA ALA A 166 11.53 -7.63 -0.88
C ALA A 166 10.85 -6.29 -0.51
N HIS A 167 11.41 -5.15 -0.94
CA HIS A 167 10.80 -3.85 -0.69
C HIS A 167 9.55 -3.60 -1.55
N ALA A 168 9.56 -4.01 -2.82
CA ALA A 168 8.43 -3.92 -3.73
C ALA A 168 7.27 -4.83 -3.28
N GLY A 169 7.56 -6.03 -2.78
CA GLY A 169 6.56 -6.93 -2.19
C GLY A 169 5.85 -6.27 -1.00
N ARG A 170 6.61 -5.72 -0.05
CA ARG A 170 6.04 -4.97 1.09
C ARG A 170 5.18 -3.79 0.64
N LEU A 171 5.63 -3.02 -0.35
CA LEU A 171 4.90 -1.87 -0.86
C LEU A 171 3.62 -2.29 -1.63
N ALA A 172 3.65 -3.44 -2.31
CA ALA A 172 2.49 -4.03 -2.95
C ALA A 172 1.44 -4.49 -1.92
N ASP A 173 1.87 -5.12 -0.83
CA ASP A 173 0.98 -5.53 0.26
C ASP A 173 0.38 -4.31 0.98
N GLU A 174 1.17 -3.28 1.27
CA GLU A 174 0.68 -2.02 1.85
C GLU A 174 -0.35 -1.31 0.96
N THR A 175 -0.13 -1.31 -0.35
CA THR A 175 -1.04 -0.68 -1.31
C THR A 175 -2.30 -1.51 -1.57
N ALA A 176 -2.20 -2.84 -1.57
CA ALA A 176 -3.35 -3.75 -1.62
C ALA A 176 -4.23 -3.59 -0.37
N VAL A 177 -3.62 -3.48 0.81
CA VAL A 177 -4.31 -3.21 2.08
C VAL A 177 -4.98 -1.82 2.03
N ALA A 178 -4.29 -0.78 1.56
CA ALA A 178 -4.87 0.56 1.41
C ALA A 178 -6.03 0.61 0.39
N ALA A 179 -6.00 -0.25 -0.63
CA ALA A 179 -7.09 -0.39 -1.60
C ALA A 179 -8.30 -1.14 -1.02
N ALA A 180 -8.06 -2.19 -0.22
CA ALA A 180 -9.09 -2.90 0.52
C ALA A 180 -9.78 -1.97 1.55
N LEU A 181 -9.00 -1.14 2.26
CA LEU A 181 -9.51 -0.11 3.18
C LEU A 181 -10.37 0.97 2.50
N ARG A 182 -10.24 1.14 1.17
CA ARG A 182 -11.04 2.09 0.37
C ARG A 182 -12.22 1.44 -0.35
N GLY A 183 -12.55 0.19 -0.03
CA GLY A 183 -13.70 -0.52 -0.62
C GLY A 183 -13.54 -0.89 -2.10
N ARG A 184 -12.32 -0.88 -2.65
CA ARG A 184 -12.06 -1.33 -4.03
C ARG A 184 -11.74 -2.81 -4.05
N THR A 185 -12.79 -3.64 -4.05
CA THR A 185 -12.73 -5.11 -4.12
C THR A 185 -12.12 -5.65 -5.43
N GLU A 186 -11.95 -4.81 -6.46
CA GLU A 186 -11.47 -5.21 -7.79
C GLU A 186 -9.98 -5.61 -7.85
N LEU A 187 -9.21 -5.37 -6.79
CA LEU A 187 -7.79 -5.75 -6.67
C LEU A 187 -7.56 -7.04 -5.88
N SER A 188 -8.61 -7.62 -5.27
CA SER A 188 -8.52 -8.93 -4.66
C SER A 188 -8.56 -9.99 -5.76
N LEU A 189 -7.39 -10.52 -6.14
CA LEU A 189 -7.32 -11.81 -6.81
C LEU A 189 -7.86 -12.84 -5.84
N ALA A 190 -9.17 -13.09 -5.90
CA ALA A 190 -9.85 -14.04 -5.04
C ALA A 190 -9.26 -15.46 -5.19
N PRO A 191 -8.80 -16.09 -4.10
CA PRO A 191 -9.02 -17.51 -3.89
C PRO A 191 -10.24 -17.66 -2.98
N SER A 192 -11.17 -18.50 -3.39
CA SER A 192 -12.27 -18.96 -2.53
C SER A 192 -11.71 -19.50 -1.21
N PRO A 193 -12.35 -19.25 -0.05
CA PRO A 193 -11.87 -19.76 1.23
C PRO A 193 -11.76 -21.28 1.17
N LEU A 194 -10.53 -21.78 1.34
CA LEU A 194 -10.28 -23.19 1.57
C LEU A 194 -11.04 -23.58 2.84
N ALA A 195 -11.96 -24.53 2.72
CA ALA A 195 -12.75 -25.05 3.82
C ALA A 195 -11.82 -25.51 4.98
N GLY A 196 -11.85 -24.78 6.10
CA GLY A 196 -11.18 -25.20 7.35
C GLY A 196 -10.50 -24.12 8.18
N SER A 197 -10.32 -22.89 7.70
CA SER A 197 -9.77 -21.78 8.50
C SER A 197 -10.87 -20.99 9.23
N PRO A 198 -10.69 -20.61 10.51
CA PRO A 198 -11.67 -19.81 11.25
C PRO A 198 -11.91 -18.46 10.57
N GLN A 199 -13.15 -17.98 10.58
CA GLN A 199 -13.45 -16.61 10.16
C GLN A 199 -12.78 -15.63 11.12
N VAL A 200 -12.08 -14.61 10.62
CA VAL A 200 -11.37 -13.65 11.46
C VAL A 200 -11.98 -12.25 11.33
N VAL A 201 -12.25 -11.62 12.47
CA VAL A 201 -12.69 -10.22 12.56
C VAL A 201 -11.63 -9.43 13.32
N ALA A 202 -11.01 -8.46 12.66
CA ALA A 202 -10.03 -7.55 13.25
C ALA A 202 -10.69 -6.19 13.55
N VAL A 203 -10.88 -5.87 14.83
CA VAL A 203 -11.37 -4.55 15.25
C VAL A 203 -10.18 -3.60 15.37
N THR A 204 -10.19 -2.52 14.60
CA THR A 204 -9.09 -1.57 14.49
C THR A 204 -9.47 -0.16 14.92
N GLY A 205 -8.46 0.67 15.19
CA GLY A 205 -8.62 2.05 15.67
C GLY A 205 -7.49 2.48 16.60
N ARG A 206 -7.40 3.79 16.86
CA ARG A 206 -6.43 4.38 17.80
C ARG A 206 -6.61 3.89 19.24
N SER A 207 -5.61 4.13 20.09
CA SER A 207 -5.78 3.91 21.54
C SER A 207 -6.89 4.81 22.06
N GLY A 208 -7.83 4.27 22.83
CA GLY A 208 -8.97 5.01 23.34
C GLY A 208 -10.15 5.18 22.37
N SER A 209 -10.09 4.60 21.16
CA SER A 209 -11.18 4.69 20.17
C SER A 209 -12.41 3.81 20.48
N GLY A 210 -12.58 3.33 21.71
CA GLY A 210 -13.72 2.50 22.08
C GLY A 210 -13.66 1.01 21.68
N LYS A 211 -12.51 0.49 21.21
CA LYS A 211 -12.36 -0.94 20.83
C LYS A 211 -12.72 -1.90 21.97
N THR A 212 -12.13 -1.72 23.15
CA THR A 212 -12.40 -2.59 24.30
C THR A 212 -13.88 -2.54 24.73
N PRO A 213 -14.53 -1.35 24.87
CA PRO A 213 -15.98 -1.28 25.07
C PRO A 213 -16.80 -2.00 23.99
N ALA A 214 -16.42 -1.88 22.72
CA ALA A 214 -17.10 -2.59 21.63
C ALA A 214 -16.94 -4.11 21.76
N MET A 215 -15.74 -4.57 22.12
CA MET A 215 -15.46 -5.98 22.36
C MET A 215 -16.24 -6.53 23.54
N THR A 216 -16.36 -5.79 24.64
CA THR A 216 -17.19 -6.16 25.80
C THR A 216 -18.65 -6.35 25.38
N ARG A 217 -19.25 -5.39 24.68
CA ARG A 217 -20.63 -5.50 24.17
C ARG A 217 -20.81 -6.70 23.22
N LEU A 218 -19.83 -6.96 22.36
CA LEU A 218 -19.86 -8.13 21.47
C LEU A 218 -19.87 -9.44 22.25
N VAL A 219 -18.99 -9.58 23.26
CA VAL A 219 -18.91 -10.76 24.12
C VAL A 219 -20.24 -11.00 24.84
N GLU A 220 -20.79 -9.96 25.47
CA GLU A 220 -22.09 -10.03 26.15
C GLU A 220 -23.20 -10.49 25.20
N THR A 221 -23.22 -9.94 23.99
CA THR A 221 -24.22 -10.30 22.98
C THR A 221 -24.06 -11.74 22.51
N LEU A 222 -22.84 -12.20 22.23
CA LEU A 222 -22.58 -13.59 21.83
C LEU A 222 -23.01 -14.58 22.92
N MET A 223 -22.67 -14.29 24.18
CA MET A 223 -23.07 -15.11 25.33
C MET A 223 -24.59 -15.13 25.53
N ALA A 224 -25.27 -13.99 25.33
CA ALA A 224 -26.73 -13.92 25.41
C ALA A 224 -27.42 -14.79 24.32
N HIS A 225 -26.78 -14.99 23.17
CA HIS A 225 -27.23 -15.89 22.10
C HIS A 225 -26.77 -17.34 22.28
N GLY A 226 -26.17 -17.69 23.44
CA GLY A 226 -25.69 -19.04 23.73
C GLY A 226 -24.46 -19.46 22.92
N VAL A 227 -23.76 -18.52 22.28
CA VAL A 227 -22.52 -18.81 21.55
C VAL A 227 -21.37 -18.94 22.55
N PRO A 228 -20.65 -20.08 22.59
CA PRO A 228 -19.52 -20.22 23.48
C PRO A 228 -18.39 -19.26 23.06
N VAL A 229 -17.84 -18.53 24.02
CA VAL A 229 -16.71 -17.61 23.83
C VAL A 229 -15.55 -18.02 24.73
N PHE A 230 -14.32 -17.69 24.35
CA PHE A 230 -13.14 -17.86 25.20
C PHE A 230 -12.04 -16.87 24.85
N GLY A 231 -11.06 -16.70 25.73
CA GLY A 231 -10.00 -15.70 25.60
C GLY A 231 -10.17 -14.56 26.58
N PHE A 232 -9.67 -13.37 26.25
CA PHE A 232 -9.59 -12.28 27.22
C PHE A 232 -9.82 -10.89 26.62
N LEU A 233 -10.25 -9.99 27.50
CA LEU A 233 -10.30 -8.54 27.26
C LEU A 233 -9.21 -7.83 28.06
N GLN A 234 -8.81 -6.64 27.61
CA GLN A 234 -7.77 -5.85 28.26
C GLN A 234 -8.27 -4.45 28.65
N PRO A 235 -9.25 -4.34 29.57
CA PRO A 235 -9.85 -3.06 29.93
C PRO A 235 -8.83 -2.08 30.52
N PRO A 236 -8.87 -0.80 30.10
CA PRO A 236 -8.02 0.23 30.69
C PRO A 236 -8.45 0.55 32.13
N LEU A 237 -7.48 0.83 32.99
CA LEU A 237 -7.70 1.41 34.30
C LEU A 237 -7.49 2.91 34.26
N TRP A 238 -8.40 3.63 34.91
CA TRP A 238 -8.41 5.09 34.97
C TRP A 238 -8.41 5.56 36.43
N CYS A 239 -7.59 6.55 36.74
CA CYS A 239 -7.59 7.28 38.00
C CYS A 239 -7.50 8.76 37.66
N ASP A 240 -8.41 9.58 38.16
CA ASP A 240 -8.45 11.04 37.92
C ASP A 240 -8.35 11.43 36.43
N GLY A 241 -9.08 10.71 35.55
CA GLY A 241 -9.07 10.94 34.10
C GLY A 241 -7.81 10.48 33.37
N ASN A 242 -6.81 9.94 34.07
CA ASN A 242 -5.57 9.43 33.50
C ASN A 242 -5.57 7.90 33.44
N LYS A 243 -5.15 7.33 32.31
CA LYS A 243 -5.05 5.86 32.15
C LYS A 243 -3.88 5.30 32.97
N VAL A 244 -4.13 4.85 34.20
CA VAL A 244 -3.10 4.33 35.11
C VAL A 244 -2.66 2.89 34.83
N GLY A 245 -3.33 2.18 33.92
CA GLY A 245 -2.95 0.81 33.60
C GLY A 245 -3.98 0.09 32.76
N PHE A 246 -3.91 -1.24 32.81
CA PHE A 246 -4.88 -2.14 32.22
C PHE A 246 -4.82 -3.50 32.94
N ASP A 247 -5.96 -4.16 32.97
CA ASP A 247 -6.12 -5.50 33.52
C ASP A 247 -6.39 -6.50 32.40
N ILE A 248 -6.25 -7.78 32.70
CA ILE A 248 -6.76 -8.87 31.88
C ILE A 248 -8.04 -9.37 32.52
N VAL A 249 -9.07 -9.61 31.70
CA VAL A 249 -10.33 -10.21 32.11
C VAL A 249 -10.61 -11.43 31.25
N ASP A 250 -10.75 -12.60 31.87
CA ASP A 250 -11.23 -13.80 31.18
C ASP A 250 -12.71 -13.63 30.81
N VAL A 251 -13.04 -13.76 29.52
CA VAL A 251 -14.40 -13.56 29.01
C VAL A 251 -15.39 -14.62 29.50
N ARG A 252 -14.92 -15.78 29.97
CA ARG A 252 -15.79 -16.86 30.47
C ARG A 252 -16.09 -16.71 31.95
N SER A 253 -15.04 -16.62 32.76
CA SER A 253 -15.16 -16.61 34.22
C SER A 253 -15.40 -15.22 34.79
N GLY A 254 -15.10 -14.16 34.04
CA GLY A 254 -15.06 -12.79 34.55
C GLY A 254 -13.88 -12.52 35.51
N ALA A 255 -13.02 -13.51 35.74
CA ALA A 255 -11.83 -13.35 36.58
C ALA A 255 -10.96 -12.23 36.03
N ARG A 256 -10.36 -11.44 36.93
CA ARG A 256 -9.59 -10.24 36.59
C ARG A 256 -8.24 -10.26 37.30
N ALA A 257 -7.19 -9.90 36.57
CA ALA A 257 -5.84 -9.76 37.13
C ALA A 257 -5.13 -8.52 36.56
N PRO A 258 -4.27 -7.86 37.35
CA PRO A 258 -3.42 -6.78 36.86
C PRO A 258 -2.52 -7.29 35.74
N LEU A 259 -2.42 -6.55 34.63
CA LEU A 259 -1.43 -6.83 33.58
C LEU A 259 -0.40 -5.72 33.47
N GLY A 260 -0.85 -4.47 33.37
CA GLY A 260 0.03 -3.31 33.21
C GLY A 260 -0.31 -2.20 34.18
N ARG A 261 0.71 -1.60 34.81
CA ARG A 261 0.57 -0.42 35.66
C ARG A 261 1.52 0.66 35.19
N ARG A 262 1.02 1.89 35.10
CA ARG A 262 1.81 3.04 34.65
C ARG A 262 2.84 3.37 35.73
N VAL A 263 4.07 3.56 35.30
CA VAL A 263 5.19 4.00 36.13
C VAL A 263 5.85 5.22 35.50
N ALA A 264 6.78 5.85 36.22
CA ALA A 264 7.64 6.87 35.61
C ALA A 264 8.35 6.29 34.38
N ALA A 265 8.48 7.09 33.32
CA ALA A 265 8.91 6.60 31.99
C ALA A 265 10.26 5.86 32.02
N GLU A 266 11.17 6.26 32.90
CA GLU A 266 12.48 5.64 33.14
C GLU A 266 12.43 4.23 33.75
N HIS A 267 11.32 3.88 34.42
CA HIS A 267 11.07 2.57 35.02
C HIS A 267 10.19 1.67 34.14
N GLY A 268 9.79 2.18 32.97
CA GLY A 268 8.93 1.49 32.02
C GLY A 268 9.60 0.27 31.38
N GLN A 269 8.82 -0.76 31.10
CA GLN A 269 9.28 -1.99 30.46
C GLN A 269 8.90 -2.00 28.96
N HIS A 270 9.72 -2.69 28.16
CA HIS A 270 9.49 -2.91 26.72
C HIS A 270 9.28 -1.62 25.89
N GLY A 271 9.90 -0.50 26.32
CA GLY A 271 9.77 0.79 25.65
C GLY A 271 8.41 1.46 25.87
N THR A 272 7.69 1.09 26.92
CA THR A 272 6.40 1.66 27.30
C THR A 272 6.46 2.23 28.72
N PRO A 273 5.64 3.23 29.09
CA PRO A 273 5.61 3.77 30.45
C PRO A 273 4.85 2.85 31.43
N PHE A 274 4.88 1.53 31.21
CA PHE A 274 4.18 0.54 32.03
C PHE A 274 5.15 -0.54 32.51
N THR A 275 4.96 -1.00 33.73
CA THR A 275 5.48 -2.29 34.21
C THR A 275 4.41 -3.35 34.05
N PHE A 276 4.83 -4.58 33.78
CA PHE A 276 3.92 -5.70 33.59
C PHE A 276 3.96 -6.68 34.76
N ASP A 277 2.78 -7.21 35.11
CA ASP A 277 2.59 -8.18 36.17
C ASP A 277 2.37 -9.59 35.57
N GLY A 278 3.07 -10.58 36.13
CA GLY A 278 2.95 -11.97 35.72
C GLY A 278 1.55 -12.52 35.90
N ALA A 279 0.79 -12.06 36.90
CA ALA A 279 -0.57 -12.53 37.17
C ALA A 279 -1.51 -12.31 35.97
N GLY A 280 -1.38 -11.17 35.28
CA GLY A 280 -2.15 -10.87 34.07
C GLY A 280 -1.80 -11.79 32.91
N PHE A 281 -0.52 -12.07 32.70
CA PHE A 281 -0.09 -13.04 31.68
C PHE A 281 -0.57 -14.45 32.00
N ASP A 282 -0.53 -14.85 33.27
CA ASP A 282 -0.95 -16.17 33.73
C ASP A 282 -2.46 -16.35 33.53
N LEU A 283 -3.26 -15.35 33.91
CA LEU A 283 -4.69 -15.34 33.66
C LEU A 283 -5.02 -15.38 32.16
N ALA A 284 -4.31 -14.61 31.33
CA ALA A 284 -4.49 -14.66 29.87
C ALA A 284 -4.19 -16.06 29.30
N ARG A 285 -3.14 -16.74 29.80
CA ARG A 285 -2.83 -18.12 29.39
C ARG A 285 -3.92 -19.10 29.83
N GLN A 286 -4.48 -18.94 31.02
CA GLN A 286 -5.58 -19.76 31.52
C GLN A 286 -6.87 -19.53 30.72
N ALA A 287 -7.18 -18.27 30.39
CA ALA A 287 -8.36 -17.90 29.61
C ALA A 287 -8.34 -18.50 28.19
N LEU A 288 -7.13 -18.68 27.63
CA LEU A 288 -6.86 -19.33 26.34
C LEU A 288 -6.68 -20.86 26.45
N ALA A 289 -6.62 -21.41 27.66
CA ALA A 289 -6.49 -22.85 27.88
C ALA A 289 -7.85 -23.55 27.72
N ALA A 290 -7.80 -24.80 27.24
CA ALA A 290 -8.96 -25.67 27.06
C ALA A 290 -10.16 -24.95 26.38
N PRO A 291 -10.02 -24.54 25.10
CA PRO A 291 -11.08 -23.86 24.39
C PRO A 291 -12.30 -24.78 24.20
N PRO A 292 -13.53 -24.30 24.42
CA PRO A 292 -14.73 -25.07 24.12
C PRO A 292 -14.82 -25.36 22.62
N ARG A 293 -15.57 -26.41 22.24
CA ARG A 293 -15.86 -26.67 20.82
C ARG A 293 -16.71 -25.54 20.23
N ASP A 294 -16.45 -25.24 18.96
CA ASP A 294 -17.19 -24.26 18.15
C ASP A 294 -17.28 -22.86 18.77
N ALA A 295 -16.31 -22.53 19.62
CA ALA A 295 -16.26 -21.26 20.33
C ALA A 295 -15.65 -20.14 19.49
N VAL A 296 -16.04 -18.91 19.84
CA VAL A 296 -15.44 -17.68 19.33
C VAL A 296 -14.26 -17.28 20.21
N LEU A 297 -13.08 -17.16 19.61
CA LEU A 297 -11.88 -16.65 20.27
C LEU A 297 -11.95 -15.12 20.37
N ILE A 298 -11.73 -14.58 21.56
CA ILE A 298 -11.69 -13.14 21.82
C ILE A 298 -10.31 -12.77 22.34
N VAL A 299 -9.62 -11.85 21.66
CA VAL A 299 -8.32 -11.33 22.09
C VAL A 299 -8.27 -9.82 21.95
N ASP A 300 -8.27 -9.12 23.07
CA ASP A 300 -8.12 -7.67 23.05
C ASP A 300 -6.63 -7.26 23.09
N GLU A 301 -6.22 -6.50 22.07
CA GLU A 301 -4.94 -5.85 21.81
C GLU A 301 -3.81 -6.80 21.38
N ILE A 302 -3.73 -7.08 20.07
CA ILE A 302 -2.52 -7.58 19.41
C ILE A 302 -1.59 -6.41 19.12
N GLY A 303 -0.51 -6.32 19.90
CA GLY A 303 0.49 -5.27 19.82
C GLY A 303 1.76 -5.67 19.06
N PRO A 304 2.76 -4.77 19.00
CA PRO A 304 4.02 -5.05 18.33
C PRO A 304 4.80 -6.22 18.92
N VAL A 305 4.62 -6.49 20.23
CA VAL A 305 5.30 -7.60 20.92
C VAL A 305 4.70 -8.93 20.46
N GLU A 306 3.37 -9.01 20.40
CA GLU A 306 2.61 -10.17 19.94
C GLU A 306 2.94 -10.50 18.47
N LEU A 307 3.01 -9.48 17.61
CA LEU A 307 3.37 -9.66 16.21
C LEU A 307 4.79 -10.19 15.97
N ARG A 308 5.71 -9.97 16.92
CA ARG A 308 7.06 -10.57 16.90
C ARG A 308 7.10 -11.96 17.54
N GLY A 309 5.95 -12.52 17.89
CA GLY A 309 5.83 -13.83 18.50
C GLY A 309 5.98 -13.85 20.03
N GLY A 310 6.05 -12.68 20.68
CA GLY A 310 6.18 -12.56 22.14
C GLY A 310 4.84 -12.29 22.83
N GLY A 311 4.89 -11.89 24.11
CA GLY A 311 3.70 -11.47 24.86
C GLY A 311 2.65 -12.57 24.95
N HIS A 312 1.41 -12.25 24.59
CA HIS A 312 0.32 -13.22 24.57
C HIS A 312 0.33 -14.16 23.35
N TRP A 313 1.09 -13.84 22.30
CA TRP A 313 1.01 -14.56 21.02
C TRP A 313 1.26 -16.07 21.10
N PRO A 314 2.25 -16.60 21.85
CA PRO A 314 2.43 -18.04 21.96
C PRO A 314 1.18 -18.77 22.46
N ALA A 315 0.46 -18.19 23.43
CA ALA A 315 -0.78 -18.75 23.93
C ALA A 315 -1.91 -18.62 22.92
N VAL A 316 -2.03 -17.45 22.27
CA VAL A 316 -3.05 -17.18 21.22
C VAL A 316 -2.87 -18.14 20.05
N ALA A 317 -1.67 -18.24 19.49
CA ALA A 317 -1.35 -19.13 18.38
C ALA A 317 -1.60 -20.60 18.72
N SER A 318 -1.33 -20.99 19.96
CA SER A 318 -1.55 -22.35 20.43
C SER A 318 -3.04 -22.66 20.62
N ALA A 319 -3.83 -21.71 21.13
CA ALA A 319 -5.28 -21.81 21.19
C ALA A 319 -5.92 -21.86 19.79
N TRP A 320 -5.44 -21.00 18.89
CA TRP A 320 -5.85 -20.92 17.49
C TRP A 320 -5.67 -22.25 16.75
N LYS A 321 -4.54 -22.93 16.95
CA LYS A 321 -4.24 -24.22 16.31
C LYS A 321 -5.00 -25.40 16.91
N ARG A 322 -5.34 -25.35 18.20
CA ARG A 322 -5.94 -26.49 18.93
C ARG A 322 -7.46 -26.50 18.91
N ALA A 323 -8.09 -25.35 18.85
CA ALA A 323 -9.54 -25.29 18.75
C ALA A 323 -9.98 -25.47 17.29
N ARG A 324 -11.08 -26.20 17.10
CA ARG A 324 -12.00 -25.91 15.99
C ARG A 324 -12.67 -24.56 16.28
N VAL A 325 -11.86 -23.50 16.32
CA VAL A 325 -12.33 -22.14 16.50
C VAL A 325 -13.28 -21.87 15.35
N ARG A 326 -14.52 -21.48 15.65
CA ARG A 326 -15.49 -21.20 14.59
C ARG A 326 -15.23 -19.82 13.99
N ALA A 327 -14.87 -18.86 14.84
CA ALA A 327 -14.37 -17.56 14.45
C ALA A 327 -13.48 -16.94 15.52
N ALA A 328 -12.68 -15.95 15.15
CA ALA A 328 -11.81 -15.22 16.06
C ALA A 328 -12.01 -13.72 15.89
N VAL A 329 -12.18 -13.00 16.99
CA VAL A 329 -12.29 -11.54 17.04
C VAL A 329 -11.11 -10.99 17.82
N LEU A 330 -10.30 -10.17 17.15
CA LEU A 330 -9.08 -9.62 17.74
C LEU A 330 -9.08 -8.11 17.58
N THR A 331 -8.61 -7.39 18.58
CA THR A 331 -8.33 -5.96 18.39
C THR A 331 -6.88 -5.74 17.99
N VAL A 332 -6.65 -4.88 17.00
CA VAL A 332 -5.32 -4.60 16.46
C VAL A 332 -5.20 -3.10 16.24
N ARG A 333 -4.04 -2.52 16.55
CA ARG A 333 -3.81 -1.11 16.22
C ARG A 333 -3.80 -0.93 14.71
N ARG A 334 -4.38 0.18 14.20
CA ARG A 334 -4.48 0.47 12.76
C ARG A 334 -3.16 0.30 12.00
N GLN A 335 -2.08 0.83 12.56
CA GLN A 335 -0.74 0.75 11.97
C GLN A 335 -0.13 -0.66 11.97
N LEU A 336 -0.69 -1.60 12.74
CA LEU A 336 -0.20 -2.96 12.88
C LEU A 336 -1.01 -3.97 12.04
N ILE A 337 -2.10 -3.53 11.41
CA ILE A 337 -2.92 -4.37 10.54
C ILE A 337 -2.09 -5.09 9.46
N PRO A 338 -1.17 -4.42 8.72
CA PRO A 338 -0.40 -5.12 7.68
C PRO A 338 0.40 -6.31 8.23
N ALA A 339 1.16 -6.09 9.31
CA ALA A 339 1.94 -7.14 9.96
C ALA A 339 1.07 -8.24 10.60
N PHE A 340 -0.13 -7.89 11.07
CA PHE A 340 -1.10 -8.85 11.57
C PHE A 340 -1.67 -9.75 10.47
N LEU A 341 -1.98 -9.21 9.28
CA LEU A 341 -2.45 -9.99 8.14
C LEU A 341 -1.38 -10.94 7.62
N GLU A 342 -0.12 -10.49 7.56
CA GLU A 342 1.03 -11.32 7.19
C GLU A 342 1.20 -12.49 8.17
N LEU A 343 1.11 -12.24 9.47
CA LEU A 343 1.18 -13.24 10.54
C LEU A 343 0.10 -14.34 10.41
N LEU A 344 -1.07 -14.00 9.88
CA LEU A 344 -2.19 -14.93 9.70
C LEU A 344 -2.12 -15.75 8.41
N GLY A 345 -1.24 -15.42 7.46
CA GLY A 345 -0.96 -16.22 6.26
C GLY A 345 -2.20 -16.62 5.45
N ALA A 346 -2.66 -15.72 4.56
CA ALA A 346 -3.74 -15.96 3.58
C ALA A 346 -5.15 -16.25 4.12
N THR A 347 -5.43 -15.92 5.38
CA THR A 347 -6.79 -16.00 5.95
C THR A 347 -7.63 -14.78 5.54
N GLU A 348 -8.90 -14.98 5.17
CA GLU A 348 -9.85 -13.88 4.92
C GLU A 348 -10.19 -13.19 6.26
N VAL A 349 -9.77 -11.93 6.41
CA VAL A 349 -9.97 -11.13 7.63
C VAL A 349 -10.92 -9.98 7.34
N MET A 350 -12.04 -9.91 8.06
CA MET A 350 -12.90 -8.73 8.06
C MET A 350 -12.35 -7.67 9.01
N ILE A 351 -12.16 -6.45 8.54
CA ILE A 351 -11.65 -5.34 9.36
C ILE A 351 -12.81 -4.41 9.72
N VAL A 352 -12.99 -4.15 11.01
CA VAL A 352 -14.00 -3.22 11.55
C VAL A 352 -13.28 -2.03 12.19
N ASP A 353 -13.43 -0.83 11.64
CA ASP A 353 -12.78 0.38 12.15
C ASP A 353 -13.65 1.12 13.17
N ALA A 354 -13.28 1.03 14.44
CA ALA A 354 -14.05 1.60 15.55
C ALA A 354 -14.15 3.14 15.53
N GLU A 355 -13.32 3.84 14.74
CA GLU A 355 -13.43 5.30 14.57
C GLU A 355 -14.38 5.70 13.43
N ALA A 356 -14.54 4.84 12.43
CA ALA A 356 -15.36 5.11 11.25
C ALA A 356 -16.75 4.50 11.36
N ASP A 357 -16.89 3.44 12.15
CA ASP A 357 -18.13 2.73 12.37
C ASP A 357 -18.89 3.30 13.58
N PRO A 358 -20.16 3.71 13.44
CA PRO A 358 -20.96 4.18 14.56
C PRO A 358 -21.27 3.08 15.59
N ASP A 359 -21.29 1.81 15.18
CA ASP A 359 -21.43 0.68 16.11
C ASP A 359 -20.55 -0.53 15.72
N PRO A 360 -19.25 -0.48 16.07
CA PRO A 360 -18.32 -1.55 15.71
C PRO A 360 -18.67 -2.91 16.34
N ALA A 361 -19.44 -2.93 17.44
CA ALA A 361 -19.90 -4.18 18.05
C ALA A 361 -20.96 -4.86 17.18
N ALA A 362 -21.94 -4.09 16.68
CA ALA A 362 -22.98 -4.60 15.80
C ALA A 362 -22.40 -5.08 14.45
N THR A 363 -21.46 -4.32 13.87
CA THR A 363 -20.79 -4.73 12.62
C THR A 363 -19.94 -5.99 12.81
N ALA A 364 -19.21 -6.10 13.92
CA ALA A 364 -18.47 -7.32 14.24
C ALA A 364 -19.41 -8.51 14.47
N LEU A 365 -20.58 -8.31 15.10
CA LEU A 365 -21.59 -9.35 15.25
C LEU A 365 -22.20 -9.77 13.91
N ALA A 366 -22.49 -8.82 13.03
CA ALA A 366 -23.01 -9.07 11.69
C ALA A 366 -22.00 -9.85 10.82
N ALA A 367 -20.71 -9.60 11.00
CA ALA A 367 -19.66 -10.40 10.40
C ALA A 367 -19.74 -11.87 10.82
N LEU A 368 -20.12 -12.11 12.07
CA LEU A 368 -20.22 -13.45 12.68
C LEU A 368 -21.58 -14.12 12.47
N VAL A 369 -22.41 -13.68 11.52
CA VAL A 369 -23.73 -14.28 11.24
C VAL A 369 -23.63 -15.78 10.91
N SER A 370 -22.55 -16.21 10.27
CA SER A 370 -22.27 -17.63 10.00
C SER A 370 -22.05 -18.47 11.27
N VAL A 371 -21.82 -17.81 12.42
CA VAL A 371 -21.49 -18.38 13.72
C VAL A 371 -22.69 -18.41 14.67
N LEU A 372 -23.68 -17.55 14.45
CA LEU A 372 -24.91 -17.53 15.25
C LEU A 372 -25.71 -18.83 15.03
N PRO A 373 -26.37 -19.37 16.07
CA PRO A 373 -27.31 -20.47 15.87
C PRO A 373 -28.43 -20.02 14.92
N ALA A 374 -28.85 -20.91 14.01
CA ALA A 374 -30.01 -20.64 13.17
C ALA A 374 -31.23 -20.47 14.09
N SER A 375 -31.85 -19.28 13.97
CA SER A 375 -33.04 -18.88 14.73
C SER A 375 -34.25 -19.74 14.39
#